data_AF-A0ABD2UZC7-F1
#
_entry.id   AF-A0ABD2UZC7-F1
#
_cell.length_a   1.000
_cell.length_b   1.000
_cell.length_c   1.000
_cell.angle_alpha   90.00
_cell.angle_beta   90.00
_cell.angle_gamma   90.00
#
_symmetry.space_group_name_H-M   'P 1'
#
loop_
_entity.id
_entity.type
_entity.pdbx_description
1 polymer ?
#
loop_
_entity_poly.entity_id
_entity_poly.type
_entity_poly.pdbx_seq_one_letter_code
_entity_poly.pdbx_strand_id
1 'polypeptide(L)'
;MSLDLCVTQGLLYAENDTLFESTGMNGASSVRKVTLQTGKVKAIQRMPYSDFGEGLTLLGDRLIQVTWRQSTGYIYDRHNLSKFEKFRHDMPDGWGLATDGKILYGSDGSSTLYQIDPQTMKGFVI
;
A
#
# COMPACT_ATOMS: atom_id res chain seq x y z
N MET A 1 -4.87 25.15 6.35
CA MET A 1 -4.44 23.75 6.53
C MET A 1 -5.72 22.93 6.50
N SER A 2 -6.12 22.38 5.34
CA SER A 2 -7.27 21.46 5.35
C SER A 2 -6.78 20.18 6.02
N LEU A 3 -7.45 19.79 7.10
CA LEU A 3 -7.33 18.46 7.64
C LEU A 3 -8.13 17.56 6.71
N ASP A 4 -7.54 17.19 5.58
CA ASP A 4 -8.04 16.06 4.79
C ASP A 4 -7.88 14.83 5.68
N LEU A 5 -8.94 14.47 6.42
CA LEU A 5 -9.00 13.32 7.32
C LEU A 5 -8.39 12.10 6.62
N CYS A 6 -7.24 11.63 7.13
CA CYS A 6 -6.58 10.43 6.67
C CYS A 6 -6.55 9.41 7.80
N VAL A 7 -7.06 8.21 7.52
CA VAL A 7 -6.85 7.05 8.40
C VAL A 7 -5.73 6.24 7.79
N THR A 8 -4.54 6.32 8.39
CA THR A 8 -3.35 5.61 7.92
C THR A 8 -3.56 4.10 8.03
N GLN A 9 -3.33 3.38 6.94
CA GLN A 9 -3.38 1.91 6.89
C GLN A 9 -2.07 1.27 6.42
N GLY A 10 -1.21 2.05 5.77
CA GLY A 10 0.15 1.63 5.41
C GLY A 10 1.09 2.81 5.45
N LEU A 11 2.29 2.62 5.99
CA LEU A 11 3.28 3.66 6.11
C LEU A 11 4.68 3.08 5.95
N LEU A 12 5.49 3.71 5.10
CA LEU A 12 6.90 3.35 4.94
C LEU A 12 7.77 4.58 4.74
N TYR A 13 8.99 4.49 5.24
CA TYR A 13 10.07 5.41 4.92
C TYR A 13 10.80 4.90 3.69
N ALA A 14 10.97 5.75 2.68
CA ALA A 14 11.71 5.40 1.49
C ALA A 14 13.18 5.86 1.59
N GLU A 15 13.42 7.15 1.36
CA GLU A 15 14.73 7.78 1.40
C GLU A 15 14.57 9.31 1.40
N ASN A 16 15.63 10.06 1.69
CA ASN A 16 15.68 11.52 1.56
C ASN A 16 14.43 12.21 2.15
N ASP A 17 14.08 11.85 3.39
CA ASP A 17 12.96 12.43 4.10
C ASP A 17 11.60 12.27 3.38
N THR A 18 11.47 11.21 2.59
CA THR A 18 10.24 10.86 1.89
C THR A 18 9.56 9.69 2.57
N LEU A 19 8.31 9.90 2.95
CA LEU A 19 7.38 8.85 3.35
C LEU A 19 6.46 8.50 2.17
N PHE A 20 6.05 7.23 2.12
CA PHE A 20 4.85 6.84 1.38
C PHE A 20 3.79 6.35 2.37
N GLU A 21 2.56 6.76 2.13
CA GLU A 21 1.43 6.48 3.00
C GLU A 21 0.25 5.97 2.17
N SER A 22 -0.40 4.92 2.66
CA SER A 22 -1.72 4.48 2.22
C SER A 22 -2.77 4.90 3.23
N THR A 23 -3.90 5.38 2.72
CA THR A 23 -5.03 5.84 3.54
C THR A 23 -6.30 5.06 3.24
N GLY A 24 -6.98 4.61 4.29
CA GLY A 24 -8.29 3.97 4.25
C GLY A 24 -9.43 4.96 4.48
N MET A 25 -10.30 5.17 3.50
CA MET A 25 -11.53 5.97 3.67
C MET A 25 -12.53 5.60 2.58
N ASN A 26 -13.79 5.33 2.96
CA ASN A 26 -14.85 5.01 2.00
C ASN A 26 -14.97 6.11 0.94
N GLY A 27 -14.73 5.76 -0.32
CA GLY A 27 -14.80 6.69 -1.45
C GLY A 27 -13.62 7.65 -1.59
N ALA A 28 -12.63 7.61 -0.70
CA ALA A 28 -11.54 8.59 -0.63
C ALA A 28 -10.16 8.01 -0.30
N SER A 29 -9.98 6.69 -0.40
CA SER A 29 -8.68 6.04 -0.22
C SER A 29 -7.64 6.53 -1.24
N SER A 30 -6.37 6.55 -0.81
CA SER A 30 -5.28 7.11 -1.60
C SER A 30 -3.91 6.54 -1.21
N VAL A 31 -2.97 6.63 -2.15
CA VAL A 31 -1.53 6.51 -1.89
C VAL A 31 -0.90 7.90 -2.00
N ARG A 32 -0.05 8.27 -1.05
CA ARG A 32 0.54 9.61 -0.90
C ARG A 32 2.05 9.51 -0.81
N LYS A 33 2.73 10.46 -1.45
CA LYS A 33 4.14 10.77 -1.20
C LYS A 33 4.20 11.98 -0.28
N VAL A 34 4.84 11.87 0.87
CA VAL A 34 4.79 12.86 1.95
C VAL A 34 6.20 13.25 2.38
N THR A 35 6.41 14.54 2.66
CA THR A 35 7.68 15.02 3.24
C THR A 35 7.70 14.77 4.74
N LEU A 36 8.69 14.04 5.24
CA LEU A 36 8.79 13.59 6.63
C LEU A 36 8.72 14.76 7.63
N GLN A 37 9.48 15.83 7.41
CA GLN A 37 9.61 16.94 8.36
C GLN A 37 8.33 17.75 8.52
N THR A 38 7.52 17.82 7.46
CA THR A 38 6.42 18.79 7.37
C THR A 38 5.05 18.14 7.24
N GLY A 39 4.98 16.84 6.95
CA GLY A 39 3.74 16.16 6.58
C GLY A 39 3.15 16.64 5.24
N LYS A 40 3.87 17.47 4.47
CA LYS A 40 3.35 18.00 3.20
C LYS A 40 3.24 16.89 2.16
N VAL A 41 2.03 16.69 1.65
CA VAL A 41 1.77 15.81 0.50
C VAL A 41 2.40 16.42 -0.76
N LYS A 42 3.29 15.66 -1.40
CA LYS A 42 3.99 16.01 -2.64
C LYS A 42 3.32 15.44 -3.88
N ALA A 43 2.73 14.26 -3.75
CA ALA A 43 1.95 13.59 -4.78
C ALA A 43 0.86 12.73 -4.13
N ILE A 44 -0.26 12.56 -4.82
CA ILE A 44 -1.38 11.75 -4.37
C ILE A 44 -1.99 11.01 -5.56
N GLN A 45 -2.20 9.71 -5.40
CA GLN A 45 -3.00 8.89 -6.30
C GLN A 45 -4.24 8.44 -5.56
N ARG A 46 -5.42 8.85 -6.05
CA ARG A 46 -6.70 8.42 -5.49
C ARG A 46 -7.07 7.05 -6.04
N MET A 47 -7.67 6.23 -5.19
CA MET A 47 -8.21 4.92 -5.56
C MET A 47 -9.62 5.06 -6.14
N PRO A 48 -10.13 4.04 -6.86
CA PRO A 48 -11.55 3.97 -7.22
C PRO A 48 -12.45 4.11 -5.99
N TYR A 49 -13.62 4.72 -6.17
CA TYR A 49 -14.55 5.01 -5.07
C TYR A 49 -15.01 3.74 -4.31
N SER A 50 -15.06 2.60 -4.99
CA SER A 50 -15.46 1.30 -4.42
C SER A 50 -14.42 0.65 -3.52
N ASP A 51 -13.18 1.12 -3.56
CA ASP A 51 -12.05 0.40 -2.99
C ASP A 51 -11.56 1.11 -1.73
N PHE A 52 -11.18 0.31 -0.74
CA PHE A 52 -10.66 0.78 0.53
C PHE A 52 -9.20 0.34 0.67
N GLY A 53 -8.29 1.31 0.67
CA GLY A 53 -6.85 1.07 0.69
C GLY A 53 -6.34 0.69 2.08
N GLU A 54 -5.46 -0.30 2.11
CA GLU A 54 -4.92 -0.90 3.34
C GLU A 54 -3.38 -0.83 3.35
N GLY A 55 -2.67 -1.89 3.70
CA GLY A 55 -1.21 -1.94 3.81
C GLY A 55 -0.50 -1.55 2.52
N LEU A 56 0.69 -0.95 2.68
CA LEU A 56 1.53 -0.46 1.59
C LEU A 56 3.00 -0.80 1.87
N THR A 57 3.70 -1.32 0.87
CA THR A 57 5.15 -1.51 0.93
C THR A 57 5.85 -1.05 -0.36
N LEU A 58 7.17 -0.95 -0.33
CA LEU A 58 8.01 -0.51 -1.45
C LEU A 58 9.05 -1.59 -1.75
N LEU A 59 9.01 -2.16 -2.95
CA LEU A 59 9.98 -3.15 -3.42
C LEU A 59 10.58 -2.69 -4.75
N GLY A 60 11.85 -2.26 -4.72
CA GLY A 60 12.49 -1.59 -5.84
C GLY A 60 11.75 -0.29 -6.16
N ASP A 61 11.28 -0.15 -7.40
CA ASP A 61 10.53 1.03 -7.85
C ASP A 61 9.00 0.89 -7.76
N ARG A 62 8.53 -0.22 -7.18
CA ARG A 62 7.11 -0.58 -7.09
C ARG A 62 6.59 -0.37 -5.68
N LEU A 63 5.64 0.54 -5.54
CA LEU A 63 4.78 0.62 -4.36
C LEU A 63 3.65 -0.39 -4.51
N ILE A 64 3.43 -1.23 -3.52
CA ILE A 64 2.47 -2.33 -3.58
C ILE A 64 1.48 -2.15 -2.44
N GLN A 65 0.21 -2.00 -2.77
CA GLN A 65 -0.88 -1.75 -1.84
C GLN A 65 -1.92 -2.87 -1.90
N VAL A 66 -2.42 -3.30 -0.76
CA VAL A 66 -3.58 -4.21 -0.65
C VAL A 66 -4.85 -3.42 -0.34
N THR A 67 -5.99 -4.08 -0.50
CA THR A 67 -7.31 -3.47 -0.22
C THR A 67 -8.12 -4.34 0.71
N TRP A 68 -9.06 -3.70 1.41
CA TRP A 68 -9.96 -4.39 2.33
C TRP A 68 -11.09 -5.11 1.60
N ARG A 69 -11.43 -6.32 2.07
CA ARG A 69 -12.51 -7.20 1.58
C ARG A 69 -12.42 -7.59 0.12
N GLN A 70 -11.27 -7.40 -0.50
CA GLN A 70 -11.02 -7.81 -1.87
C GLN A 70 -9.66 -8.48 -1.93
N SER A 71 -9.55 -9.54 -2.72
CA SER A 71 -8.25 -10.14 -3.09
C SER A 71 -7.50 -9.30 -4.14
N THR A 72 -7.88 -8.03 -4.31
CA THR A 72 -7.30 -7.10 -5.28
C THR A 72 -6.27 -6.24 -4.58
N GLY A 73 -5.14 -6.02 -5.25
CA GLY A 73 -4.17 -5.00 -4.86
C GLY A 73 -3.77 -4.14 -6.04
N TYR A 74 -3.00 -3.10 -5.74
CA TYR A 74 -2.52 -2.11 -6.68
C TYR A 74 -1.00 -1.97 -6.60
N ILE A 75 -0.35 -1.87 -7.76
CA ILE A 75 1.08 -1.58 -7.88
C ILE A 75 1.25 -0.21 -8.48
N TYR A 76 1.96 0.70 -7.83
CA TYR A 76 2.23 2.06 -8.30
C TYR A 76 3.71 2.26 -8.60
N ASP A 77 4.01 3.06 -9.62
CA ASP A 77 5.35 3.61 -9.85
C ASP A 77 5.69 4.62 -8.74
N ARG A 78 6.78 4.40 -8.00
CA ARG A 78 7.15 5.26 -6.86
C ARG A 78 7.52 6.70 -7.24
N HIS A 79 7.87 6.95 -8.50
CA HIS A 79 8.33 8.26 -8.96
C HIS A 79 7.16 9.16 -9.35
N ASN A 80 6.11 8.60 -9.96
CA ASN A 80 4.97 9.39 -10.46
C ASN A 80 3.61 9.06 -9.84
N LEU A 81 3.44 7.93 -9.14
CA LEU A 81 2.19 7.40 -8.58
C LEU A 81 1.01 7.20 -9.56
N SER A 82 1.06 7.78 -10.76
CA SER A 82 -0.06 7.82 -11.72
C SER A 82 -0.15 6.57 -12.58
N LYS A 83 0.95 5.83 -12.73
CA LYS A 83 0.96 4.52 -13.37
C LYS A 83 0.72 3.45 -12.32
N PHE A 84 -0.37 2.72 -12.48
CA PHE A 84 -0.61 1.57 -11.64
C PHE A 84 -1.24 0.39 -12.36
N GLU A 85 -0.98 -0.79 -11.82
CA GLU A 85 -1.53 -2.06 -12.28
C GLU A 85 -2.34 -2.69 -11.14
N LYS A 86 -3.34 -3.51 -11.50
CA LYS A 86 -4.06 -4.35 -10.54
C LYS A 86 -3.40 -5.72 -10.47
N PHE A 87 -3.32 -6.27 -9.27
CA PHE A 87 -2.95 -7.67 -9.07
C PHE A 87 -3.98 -8.38 -8.20
N ARG A 88 -3.89 -9.72 -8.16
CA ARG A 88 -4.63 -10.54 -7.21
C ARG A 88 -3.66 -11.25 -6.28
N HIS A 89 -4.08 -11.44 -5.03
CA HIS A 89 -3.36 -12.22 -4.03
C HIS A 89 -4.27 -13.26 -3.40
N ASP A 90 -3.67 -14.27 -2.78
CA ASP A 90 -4.40 -15.41 -2.22
C ASP A 90 -4.76 -15.25 -0.72
N MET A 91 -4.33 -14.14 -0.09
CA MET A 91 -4.74 -13.85 1.30
C MET A 91 -6.27 -13.67 1.40
N PRO A 92 -6.92 -14.14 2.49
CA PRO A 92 -8.35 -13.96 2.73
C PRO A 92 -8.81 -12.49 2.77
N ASP A 93 -7.96 -11.61 3.31
CA ASP A 93 -8.15 -10.16 3.33
C ASP A 93 -6.77 -9.47 3.24
N GLY A 94 -6.73 -8.18 2.97
CA GLY A 94 -5.50 -7.41 2.86
C GLY A 94 -5.41 -6.34 3.93
N TRP A 95 -4.52 -6.49 4.91
CA TRP A 95 -4.35 -5.52 6.01
C TRP A 95 -2.97 -4.89 6.00
N GLY A 96 -1.91 -5.66 6.28
CA GLY A 96 -0.54 -5.16 6.31
C GLY A 96 0.28 -5.63 5.12
N LEU A 97 1.25 -4.81 4.70
CA LEU A 97 2.30 -5.22 3.77
C LEU A 97 3.68 -4.73 4.24
N ALA A 98 4.68 -5.58 4.12
CA ALA A 98 6.09 -5.27 4.35
C ALA A 98 6.98 -6.03 3.36
N THR A 99 8.28 -5.77 3.38
CA THR A 99 9.26 -6.50 2.56
C THR A 99 10.62 -6.53 3.24
N ASP A 100 11.40 -7.57 2.98
CA ASP A 100 12.84 -7.65 3.30
C ASP A 100 13.73 -7.24 2.11
N GLY A 101 13.13 -6.69 1.05
CA GLY A 101 13.80 -6.33 -0.20
C GLY A 101 13.89 -7.47 -1.21
N LYS A 102 13.41 -8.67 -0.89
CA LYS A 102 13.37 -9.82 -1.81
C LYS A 102 11.97 -10.36 -2.00
N ILE A 103 11.24 -10.57 -0.91
CA ILE A 103 9.85 -11.05 -0.91
C ILE A 103 8.95 -10.06 -0.17
N LEU A 104 7.65 -10.23 -0.34
CA LEU A 104 6.66 -9.44 0.40
C LEU A 104 6.16 -10.26 1.59
N TYR A 105 5.80 -9.56 2.65
CA TYR A 105 5.10 -10.11 3.80
C TYR A 105 3.73 -9.46 3.87
N GLY A 106 2.68 -10.26 4.01
CA GLY A 106 1.30 -9.79 4.10
C GLY A 106 0.59 -10.29 5.36
N SER A 107 -0.36 -9.50 5.86
CA SER A 107 -1.27 -9.89 6.94
C SER A 107 -2.72 -9.58 6.57
N ASP A 108 -3.67 -10.27 7.23
CA ASP A 108 -5.10 -10.23 6.93
C ASP A 108 -5.99 -9.96 8.17
N GLY A 109 -5.37 -9.51 9.28
CA GLY A 109 -6.06 -9.30 10.55
C GLY A 109 -6.23 -10.57 11.42
N SER A 110 -5.87 -11.74 10.90
CA SER A 110 -5.71 -12.96 11.70
C SER A 110 -4.31 -13.04 12.36
N SER A 111 -4.02 -14.16 13.00
CA SER A 111 -2.67 -14.47 13.51
C SER A 111 -1.70 -14.99 12.42
N THR A 112 -2.16 -15.08 11.17
CA THR A 112 -1.41 -15.67 10.05
C THR A 112 -0.58 -14.60 9.35
N LEU A 113 0.68 -14.94 9.04
CA LEU A 113 1.53 -14.12 8.18
C LEU A 113 1.79 -14.86 6.87
N TYR A 114 1.86 -14.12 5.78
CA TYR A 114 2.04 -14.67 4.44
C TYR A 114 3.36 -14.18 3.86
N GLN A 115 4.14 -15.08 3.27
CA GLN A 115 5.21 -14.72 2.33
C GLN A 115 4.62 -14.71 0.92
N ILE A 116 4.81 -13.62 0.18
CA ILE A 116 4.24 -13.42 -1.14
C ILE A 116 5.37 -13.21 -2.16
N ASP A 117 5.33 -14.00 -3.23
CA ASP A 117 6.25 -13.86 -4.36
C ASP A 117 5.93 -12.57 -5.13
N PRO A 118 6.86 -11.61 -5.25
CA PRO A 118 6.60 -10.31 -5.87
C PRO A 118 6.51 -10.34 -7.41
N GLN A 119 6.78 -11.48 -8.04
CA GLN A 119 6.60 -11.68 -9.48
C GLN A 119 5.21 -12.24 -9.79
N THR A 120 4.74 -13.18 -8.98
CA THR A 120 3.47 -13.89 -9.21
C THR A 120 2.31 -13.39 -8.35
N MET A 121 2.60 -12.65 -7.28
CA MET A 121 1.69 -12.20 -6.22
C MET A 121 0.95 -13.33 -5.48
N LYS A 122 1.51 -14.55 -5.53
CA LYS A 122 1.00 -15.71 -4.81
C LYS A 122 1.63 -15.81 -3.43
N GLY A 123 0.79 -16.12 -2.45
CA GLY A 123 1.17 -16.19 -1.03
C GLY A 123 1.26 -17.61 -0.49
N PHE A 124 2.14 -17.81 0.49
CA PHE A 124 2.23 -19.02 1.31
C PHE A 124 2.26 -18.63 2.78
N VAL A 125 1.58 -19.41 3.62
CA VAL A 125 1.51 -19.19 5.07
C VAL A 125 2.85 -19.54 5.73
N ILE A 126 3.25 -18.74 6.72
CA ILE A 126 4.42 -18.98 7.59
C ILE A 126 4.08 -18.92 9.07
#